data_AF-A0A942BX52-F1
#
_entry.id   AF-A0A942BX52-F1
#
_cell.length_a   1.000
_cell.length_b   1.000
_cell.length_c   1.000
_cell.angle_alpha   90.00
_cell.angle_beta   90.00
_cell.angle_gamma   90.00
#
_symmetry.space_group_name_H-M   'P 1'
#
loop_
_entity.id
_entity.type
_entity.pdbx_description
1 polymer ?
#
loop_
_entity_poly.entity_id
_entity_poly.type
_entity_poly.pdbx_seq_one_letter_code
_entity_poly.pdbx_strand_id
1 'polypeptide(L)'
;MNKLLFVLVSLMIFTVGCRSQESKPPDDYRIKMGLDVKADIVVFFKKNVTWEEVLDFKKNVIGRADENGTGFESLPGMMSVVRVEIDGFEGVAINFKPTATDGERSFVQQRINDSPIVYKTYVNRVPSGITDLARHVPG
;
A
#
# COMPACT_ATOMS: atom_id res chain seq x y z
N MET A 1 -47.25 -18.26 -46.11
CA MET A 1 -47.32 -17.50 -44.84
C MET A 1 -46.37 -18.00 -43.73
N ASN A 2 -45.42 -18.91 -44.00
CA ASN A 2 -44.62 -19.55 -42.94
C ASN A 2 -43.21 -18.97 -42.72
N LYS A 3 -42.73 -18.06 -43.59
CA LYS A 3 -41.39 -17.48 -43.50
C LYS A 3 -41.30 -16.27 -42.54
N LEU A 4 -42.41 -15.54 -42.36
CA LEU A 4 -42.45 -14.38 -41.46
C LEU A 4 -42.42 -14.79 -39.97
N LEU A 5 -43.00 -15.95 -39.65
CA LEU A 5 -43.06 -16.47 -38.29
C LEU A 5 -41.67 -16.90 -37.78
N PHE A 6 -40.83 -17.48 -38.64
CA PHE A 6 -39.48 -17.91 -38.27
C PHE A 6 -38.53 -16.73 -38.00
N VAL A 7 -38.71 -15.60 -38.69
CA VAL A 7 -37.89 -14.41 -38.49
C VAL A 7 -38.22 -13.71 -37.16
N LEU A 8 -39.49 -13.70 -36.75
CA LEU A 8 -39.91 -13.12 -35.48
C LEU A 8 -39.45 -13.95 -34.26
N VAL A 9 -39.40 -15.28 -34.38
CA VAL A 9 -38.94 -16.16 -33.29
C VAL A 9 -37.41 -16.07 -33.12
N SER A 10 -36.64 -15.89 -34.20
CA SER A 10 -35.17 -15.74 -34.11
C SER A 10 -34.73 -14.41 -33.49
N LEU A 11 -35.54 -13.34 -33.57
CA LEU A 11 -35.17 -12.02 -33.06
C LEU A 11 -35.31 -11.91 -31.53
N MET A 12 -36.17 -12.73 -30.90
CA MET A 12 -36.36 -12.67 -29.45
C MET A 12 -35.25 -13.36 -28.64
N ILE A 13 -34.51 -14.31 -29.23
CA ILE A 13 -33.48 -15.10 -28.52
C ILE A 13 -32.20 -14.28 -28.27
N PHE A 14 -31.95 -13.19 -29.02
CA PHE A 14 -30.76 -12.36 -28.84
C PHE A 14 -30.87 -11.26 -27.75
N THR A 15 -32.02 -11.09 -27.12
CA THR A 15 -32.22 -10.01 -26.11
C THR A 15 -32.04 -10.44 -24.66
N VAL A 16 -31.74 -11.72 -24.40
CA VAL A 16 -31.62 -12.26 -23.02
C VAL A 16 -30.15 -12.42 -22.56
N GLY A 17 -29.17 -12.13 -23.41
CA GLY A 17 -27.75 -12.22 -23.06
C GLY A 17 -27.20 -10.92 -22.49
N CYS A 18 -26.75 -10.96 -21.22
CA CYS A 18 -26.04 -9.93 -20.46
C CYS A 18 -26.87 -9.01 -19.56
N ARG A 19 -27.69 -9.59 -18.67
CA ARG A 19 -27.71 -9.06 -17.29
C ARG A 19 -26.39 -9.46 -16.63
N SER A 20 -25.34 -8.66 -16.84
CA SER A 20 -24.21 -8.63 -15.91
C SER A 20 -24.79 -8.26 -14.56
N GLN A 21 -24.97 -9.26 -13.70
CA GLN A 21 -25.33 -9.05 -12.31
C GLN A 21 -24.12 -8.38 -11.68
N GLU A 22 -24.15 -7.05 -11.69
CA GLU A 22 -23.23 -6.19 -10.96
C GLU A 22 -23.46 -6.47 -9.48
N SER A 23 -22.88 -7.56 -8.98
CA SER A 23 -22.75 -7.81 -7.57
C SER A 23 -21.98 -6.63 -7.02
N LYS A 24 -22.68 -5.68 -6.40
CA LYS A 24 -22.02 -4.68 -5.56
C LYS A 24 -21.09 -5.47 -4.64
N PRO A 25 -19.77 -5.34 -4.79
CA PRO A 25 -18.86 -5.96 -3.84
C PRO A 25 -19.29 -5.43 -2.46
N PRO A 26 -19.28 -6.28 -1.41
CA PRO A 26 -19.70 -5.86 -0.08
C PRO A 26 -19.05 -4.51 0.23
N ASP A 27 -19.87 -3.51 0.54
CA ASP A 27 -19.37 -2.21 0.93
C ASP A 27 -18.42 -2.45 2.12
N ASP A 28 -17.17 -2.02 1.95
CA ASP A 28 -16.10 -1.95 2.96
C ASP A 28 -14.99 -3.04 3.01
N TYR A 29 -14.57 -3.59 1.87
CA TYR A 29 -13.23 -4.22 1.75
C TYR A 29 -12.16 -3.30 1.12
N ARG A 30 -12.48 -2.03 0.89
CA ARG A 30 -11.52 -1.08 0.33
C ARG A 30 -10.47 -0.75 1.39
N ILE A 31 -9.22 -1.14 1.15
CA ILE A 31 -8.10 -0.72 1.99
C ILE A 31 -7.99 0.80 1.87
N LYS A 32 -8.36 1.51 2.95
CA LYS A 32 -8.18 2.96 3.03
C LYS A 32 -6.69 3.24 3.18
N MET A 33 -6.16 4.05 2.29
CA MET A 33 -4.77 4.50 2.30
C MET A 33 -4.78 6.03 2.21
N GLY A 34 -3.96 6.70 3.03
CA GLY A 34 -3.87 8.15 3.01
C GLY A 34 -3.22 8.71 4.27
N LEU A 35 -2.95 10.02 4.26
CA LEU A 35 -2.32 10.73 5.38
C LEU A 35 -3.19 10.73 6.64
N ASP A 36 -4.51 10.62 6.50
CA ASP A 36 -5.47 10.59 7.60
C ASP A 36 -5.83 9.18 8.07
N VAL A 37 -5.17 8.16 7.51
CA VAL A 37 -5.38 6.76 7.90
C VAL A 37 -4.25 6.33 8.84
N LYS A 38 -4.62 5.65 9.94
CA LYS A 38 -3.63 5.10 10.88
C LYS A 38 -2.75 4.08 10.18
N ALA A 39 -1.44 4.25 10.28
CA ALA A 39 -0.44 3.30 9.85
C ALA A 39 0.15 2.54 11.04
N ASP A 40 0.59 1.29 10.81
CA ASP A 40 1.30 0.51 11.82
C ASP A 40 2.69 1.11 12.10
N ILE A 41 3.40 1.53 11.05
CA ILE A 41 4.69 2.23 11.15
C ILE A 41 4.69 3.40 10.18
N VAL A 42 5.03 4.60 10.65
CA VAL A 42 5.40 5.75 9.81
C VAL A 42 6.89 5.99 9.95
N VAL A 43 7.60 6.04 8.83
CA VAL A 43 9.05 6.26 8.75
C VAL A 43 9.30 7.56 8.02
N PHE A 44 10.12 8.44 8.57
CA PHE A 44 10.62 9.63 7.88
C PHE A 44 12.12 9.49 7.65
N PHE A 45 12.56 9.87 6.45
CA PHE A 45 13.96 9.87 6.06
C PHE A 45 14.65 11.16 6.52
N LYS A 46 15.98 11.10 6.63
CA LYS A 46 16.82 12.28 6.85
C LYS A 46 16.62 13.27 5.70
N LYS A 47 16.84 14.56 5.98
CA LYS A 47 16.86 15.58 4.92
C LYS A 47 18.00 15.29 3.94
N ASN A 48 17.79 15.65 2.68
CA ASN A 48 18.76 15.48 1.58
C ASN A 48 19.05 14.02 1.17
N VAL A 49 18.25 13.05 1.63
CA VAL A 49 18.31 11.69 1.10
C VAL A 49 17.88 11.72 -0.38
N THR A 50 18.65 11.08 -1.25
CA THR A 50 18.34 11.06 -2.69
C THR A 50 17.23 10.06 -3.01
N TRP A 51 16.62 10.23 -4.18
CA TRP A 51 15.64 9.28 -4.68
C TRP A 51 16.21 7.85 -4.76
N GLU A 52 17.47 7.70 -5.16
CA GLU A 52 18.16 6.42 -5.28
C GLU A 52 18.30 5.74 -3.91
N GLU A 53 18.64 6.50 -2.86
CA GLU A 53 18.72 5.98 -1.49
C GLU A 53 17.34 5.57 -0.96
N VAL A 54 16.29 6.34 -1.24
CA VAL A 54 14.91 5.95 -0.90
C VAL A 54 14.49 4.68 -1.65
N LEU A 55 14.86 4.55 -2.92
CA LEU A 55 14.59 3.37 -3.71
C LEU A 55 15.36 2.15 -3.18
N ASP A 56 16.61 2.34 -2.78
CA ASP A 56 17.44 1.30 -2.15
C ASP A 56 16.81 0.84 -0.83
N PHE A 57 16.36 1.77 0.01
CA PHE A 57 15.61 1.44 1.22
C PHE A 57 14.35 0.61 0.93
N LYS A 58 13.57 1.00 -0.08
CA LYS A 58 12.36 0.24 -0.46
C LYS A 58 12.68 -1.18 -0.91
N LYS A 59 13.79 -1.38 -1.63
CA LYS A 59 14.22 -2.68 -2.15
C LYS A 59 14.88 -3.55 -1.08
N ASN A 60 15.75 -2.96 -0.26
CA ASN A 60 16.72 -3.68 0.57
C ASN A 60 16.45 -3.56 2.06
N VAL A 61 15.60 -2.65 2.51
CA VAL A 61 15.24 -2.52 3.94
C VAL A 61 13.84 -3.06 4.18
N ILE A 62 12.86 -2.61 3.41
CA ILE A 62 11.45 -3.03 3.56
C ILE A 62 10.95 -3.92 2.41
N GLY A 63 11.87 -4.34 1.54
CA GLY A 63 11.63 -5.27 0.47
C GLY A 63 12.62 -6.42 0.44
N ARG A 64 12.35 -7.35 -0.46
CA ARG A 64 13.27 -8.42 -0.88
C ARG A 64 13.22 -8.55 -2.39
N ALA A 65 14.31 -8.97 -3.01
CA ALA A 65 14.30 -9.30 -4.44
C ALA A 65 13.23 -10.37 -4.71
N ASP A 66 12.48 -10.18 -5.80
CA ASP A 66 11.60 -11.22 -6.33
C ASP A 66 12.44 -12.45 -6.72
N GLU A 67 11.91 -13.66 -6.50
CA GLU A 67 12.59 -14.92 -6.82
C GLU A 67 12.95 -15.02 -8.31
N ASN A 68 12.17 -14.35 -9.17
CA ASN A 68 12.42 -14.30 -10.61
C ASN A 68 13.37 -13.17 -11.03
N GLY A 69 13.87 -12.38 -10.08
CA GLY A 69 14.74 -11.22 -10.34
C GLY A 69 14.02 -10.02 -10.97
N THR A 70 12.70 -10.09 -11.18
CA THR A 70 11.89 -9.07 -11.84
C THR A 70 11.22 -8.12 -10.85
N GLY A 71 12.03 -7.47 -10.00
CA GLY A 71 11.55 -6.45 -9.07
C GLY A 71 11.77 -6.81 -7.61
N PHE A 72 10.89 -6.31 -6.75
CA PHE A 72 10.97 -6.54 -5.32
C PHE A 72 9.58 -6.77 -4.73
N GLU A 73 9.53 -7.69 -3.78
CA GLU A 73 8.35 -7.97 -2.97
C GLU A 73 8.45 -7.26 -1.62
N SER A 74 7.32 -6.99 -0.99
CA SER A 74 7.29 -6.56 0.40
C SER A 74 7.75 -7.70 1.31
N LEU A 75 8.31 -7.37 2.47
CA LEU A 75 8.69 -8.38 3.46
C LEU A 75 7.47 -9.15 4.01
N PRO A 76 7.67 -10.37 4.54
CA PRO A 76 6.61 -11.13 5.20
C PRO A 76 5.84 -10.29 6.23
N GLY A 77 4.53 -10.54 6.32
CA GLY A 77 3.60 -9.77 7.16
C GLY A 77 3.22 -8.38 6.63
N MET A 78 3.94 -7.76 5.69
CA MET A 78 3.58 -6.44 5.16
C MET A 78 2.38 -6.51 4.20
N MET A 79 1.50 -5.52 4.26
CA MET A 79 0.31 -5.39 3.40
C MET A 79 0.43 -4.24 2.40
N SER A 80 0.92 -3.08 2.85
CA SER A 80 1.00 -1.90 1.99
C SER A 80 2.10 -0.94 2.44
N VAL A 81 2.67 -0.22 1.49
CA VAL A 81 3.60 0.88 1.72
C VAL A 81 3.12 2.09 0.91
N VAL A 82 2.94 3.23 1.56
CA VAL A 82 2.43 4.47 0.95
C VAL A 82 3.44 5.59 1.18
N ARG A 83 3.74 6.38 0.15
CA ARG A 83 4.60 7.57 0.31
C ARG A 83 3.87 8.60 1.18
N VAL A 84 4.59 9.18 2.13
CA VAL A 84 4.10 10.30 2.95
C VAL A 84 5.09 11.44 2.93
N GLU A 85 4.61 12.67 3.13
CA GLU A 85 5.44 13.86 3.19
C GLU A 85 4.83 14.83 4.21
N ILE A 86 5.61 15.22 5.22
CA ILE A 86 5.18 16.12 6.31
C ILE A 86 6.32 17.07 6.65
N ASP A 87 6.04 18.38 6.72
CA ASP A 87 7.02 19.42 7.05
C ASP A 87 8.33 19.35 6.22
N GLY A 88 8.21 18.95 4.95
CA GLY A 88 9.34 18.78 4.02
C GLY A 88 10.21 17.53 4.27
N PHE A 89 9.78 16.62 5.15
CA PHE A 89 10.39 15.31 5.30
C PHE A 89 9.62 14.28 4.46
N GLU A 90 10.32 13.60 3.56
CA GLU A 90 9.79 12.44 2.85
C GLU A 90 9.82 11.21 3.75
N GLY A 91 8.85 10.31 3.55
CA GLY A 91 8.72 9.09 4.32
C GLY A 91 7.83 8.05 3.67
N VAL A 92 7.60 6.97 4.43
CA VAL A 92 6.64 5.92 4.08
C VAL A 92 5.77 5.55 5.27
N ALA A 93 4.49 5.29 5.00
CA ALA A 93 3.54 4.67 5.91
C ALA A 93 3.38 3.19 5.54
N ILE A 94 3.58 2.31 6.51
CA ILE A 94 3.56 0.86 6.35
C ILE A 94 2.39 0.30 7.15
N ASN A 95 1.63 -0.59 6.52
CA ASN A 95 0.62 -1.41 7.18
C ASN A 95 1.00 -2.88 7.05
N PHE A 96 0.75 -3.63 8.11
CA PHE A 96 0.86 -5.08 8.15
C PHE A 96 -0.47 -5.73 7.83
N LYS A 97 -0.41 -6.99 7.41
CA LYS A 97 -1.58 -7.86 7.29
C LYS A 97 -2.19 -8.05 8.69
N PRO A 98 -3.52 -8.19 8.83
CA PRO A 98 -4.14 -8.53 10.11
C PRO A 98 -3.57 -9.81 10.73
N THR A 99 -3.08 -10.73 9.90
CA THR A 99 -2.49 -12.02 10.31
C THR A 99 -0.97 -11.96 10.50
N ALA A 100 -0.35 -10.79 10.39
CA ALA A 100 1.11 -10.66 10.57
C ALA A 100 1.50 -10.94 12.02
N THR A 101 2.47 -11.83 12.18
CA THR A 101 3.01 -12.26 13.48
C THR A 101 3.88 -11.18 14.12
N ASP A 102 4.07 -11.26 15.44
CA ASP A 102 4.96 -10.34 16.16
C ASP A 102 6.41 -10.44 15.68
N GLY A 103 6.84 -11.63 15.26
CA GLY A 103 8.16 -11.86 14.67
C GLY A 103 8.34 -11.12 13.35
N GLU A 104 7.36 -11.17 12.45
CA GLU A 104 7.38 -10.44 11.18
C GLU A 104 7.39 -8.93 11.40
N ARG A 105 6.55 -8.44 12.31
CA ARG A 105 6.47 -7.00 12.67
C ARG A 105 7.81 -6.51 13.24
N SER A 106 8.38 -7.25 14.19
CA SER A 106 9.65 -6.93 14.83
C SER A 106 10.82 -6.98 13.84
N PHE A 107 10.82 -7.95 12.93
CA PHE A 107 11.84 -8.06 11.89
C PHE A 107 11.86 -6.84 10.95
N VAL A 108 10.68 -6.39 10.50
CA VAL A 108 10.57 -5.18 9.67
C VAL A 108 10.99 -3.94 10.46
N GLN A 109 10.52 -3.80 11.70
CA GLN A 109 10.87 -2.66 12.55
C GLN A 109 12.38 -2.58 12.82
N GLN A 110 13.03 -3.71 13.08
CA GLN A 110 14.46 -3.78 13.29
C GLN A 110 15.23 -3.29 12.06
N ARG A 111 14.90 -3.80 10.87
CA ARG A 111 15.56 -3.36 9.62
C ARG A 111 15.39 -1.87 9.35
N ILE A 112 14.22 -1.31 9.66
CA ILE A 112 13.96 0.14 9.55
C ILE A 112 14.86 0.90 10.52
N ASN A 113 14.94 0.47 11.79
CA ASN A 113 15.74 1.14 12.81
C ASN A 113 17.25 1.08 12.52
N ASP A 114 17.71 0.00 11.89
CA ASP A 114 19.11 -0.19 11.50
C ASP A 114 19.47 0.63 10.24
N SER A 115 18.50 1.23 9.55
CA SER A 115 18.74 1.96 8.31
C SER A 115 19.37 3.33 8.56
N PRO A 116 20.50 3.65 7.89
CA PRO A 116 21.21 4.90 8.11
C PRO A 116 20.48 6.13 7.57
N ILE A 117 19.51 5.96 6.66
CA ILE A 117 18.75 7.08 6.08
C ILE A 117 17.50 7.43 6.88
N VAL A 118 17.12 6.60 7.86
CA VAL A 118 15.94 6.83 8.69
C VAL A 118 16.28 7.93 9.72
N TYR A 119 15.41 8.92 9.79
CA TYR A 119 15.48 9.98 10.78
C TYR A 119 14.62 9.65 12.00
N LYS A 120 13.35 9.29 11.76
CA LYS A 120 12.40 9.04 12.84
C LYS A 120 11.34 8.03 12.44
N THR A 121 10.93 7.23 13.41
CA THR A 121 9.85 6.25 13.26
C THR A 121 8.75 6.52 14.26
N TYR A 122 7.51 6.25 13.86
CA TYR A 122 6.33 6.36 14.69
C TYR A 122 5.52 5.07 14.56
N VAL A 123 5.14 4.47 15.68
CA VAL A 123 4.39 3.22 15.71
C VAL A 123 2.92 3.52 16.02
N ASN A 124 2.00 2.92 15.28
CA ASN A 124 0.54 3.04 15.45
C ASN A 124 0.05 4.50 15.39
N ARG A 125 0.46 5.27 14.36
CA ARG A 125 0.13 6.69 14.22
C ARG A 125 -0.55 7.01 12.89
N VAL A 126 -1.37 8.06 12.91
CA VAL A 126 -1.91 8.70 11.71
C VAL A 126 -0.88 9.72 11.23
N PRO A 127 -0.37 9.63 9.98
CA PRO A 127 0.63 10.57 9.47
C PRO A 127 0.26 12.03 9.70
N SER A 128 -0.94 12.48 9.30
CA SER A 128 -1.37 13.88 9.43
C SER A 128 -1.44 14.39 10.88
N GLY A 129 -1.43 13.50 11.88
CA GLY A 129 -1.37 13.86 13.30
C GLY A 129 0.04 14.07 13.85
N ILE A 130 1.09 13.87 13.05
CA ILE A 130 2.49 14.00 13.47
C ILE A 130 2.90 15.47 13.38
N THR A 131 3.15 16.10 14.53
CA THR A 131 3.45 17.54 14.65
C THR A 131 4.77 17.84 15.35
N ASP A 132 5.53 16.80 15.71
CA ASP A 132 6.79 16.89 16.44
C ASP A 132 8.00 16.53 15.57
N LEU A 133 7.82 16.44 14.25
CA LEU A 133 8.86 16.02 13.32
C LEU A 133 9.96 17.08 13.18
N ALA A 134 9.57 18.35 13.02
CA ALA A 134 10.52 19.47 12.92
C ALA A 134 11.14 19.90 14.27
N ARG A 135 10.61 19.42 15.41
CA ARG A 135 11.03 19.87 16.75
C ARG A 135 12.37 19.28 17.22
N HIS A 136 12.97 18.38 16.46
CA HIS A 136 14.15 17.63 16.90
C HIS A 136 15.28 17.58 15.88
N VAL A 137 15.53 18.67 15.14
CA VAL A 137 16.73 18.79 14.30
C VAL A 137 17.87 19.27 15.22
N PRO A 138 18.76 18.39 15.75
CA PRO A 138 20.01 18.87 16.32
C PRO A 138 20.79 19.56 15.19
N GLY A 139 21.20 20.81 15.45
CA GLY A 139 22.04 21.59 14.55
C GLY A 139 23.46 21.05 14.42
#